data_AF-E3GBP3-F1
#
_entry.id   AF-E3GBP3-F1
#
_cell.length_a   1.000
_cell.length_b   1.000
_cell.length_c   1.000
_cell.angle_alpha   90.00
_cell.angle_beta   90.00
_cell.angle_gamma   90.00
#
_symmetry.space_group_name_H-M   'P 1'
#
loop_
_entity.id
_entity.type
_entity.pdbx_description
1 polymer ?
#
loop_
_entity_poly.entity_id
_entity_poly.type
_entity_poly.pdbx_seq_one_letter_code
_entity_poly.pdbx_strand_id
1 'polypeptide(L)'
;MYLFKYYRPDFFFDKAIRYNELYFSSRAQLNDPNDLNIEYRFDNKLKLWDILLRSPCKYSYEDLTHILSFDDFKIHKVLNKIFKGKRIKGDLESLDALFDTHANEILGILYECLLPLEEIDTVIYKNEPDPKQFLAKQCEIGIKERLYKKITPAVFSVSFSSKALERMMWAHYAAGFSGCVVIYSAQNFTSPSNNVRMQLKDNLFSSQSISFPVKPITYSNKSKEISILDPTSNIFELILTKNKFWKYESEYRMFVPEGNMGIGGERDIKDSVNRNAGHVFHHETSVMQGIIFGPRMSKLKKEEIWQAIKSNIMNTNAELFYFFDAELSQSGKINISNGQVAQKRQGYDLYKTDLTQPELIHAMNTLGIAR
;
A
#
# COMPACT_ATOMS: atom_id res chain seq x y z
N MET A 1 2.49 -19.31 -8.21
CA MET A 1 3.61 -18.50 -8.72
C MET A 1 4.58 -18.26 -7.57
N TYR A 2 5.89 -18.14 -7.84
CA TYR A 2 6.87 -17.77 -6.83
C TYR A 2 7.32 -16.32 -6.98
N LEU A 3 7.54 -15.67 -5.85
CA LEU A 3 7.91 -14.27 -5.72
C LEU A 3 9.13 -14.14 -4.79
N PHE A 4 10.01 -13.20 -5.11
CA PHE A 4 11.31 -13.08 -4.48
C PHE A 4 11.38 -11.77 -3.69
N LYS A 5 11.49 -11.85 -2.36
CA LYS A 5 11.70 -10.66 -1.53
C LYS A 5 13.15 -10.60 -1.11
N TYR A 6 13.79 -9.48 -1.46
CA TYR A 6 15.18 -9.21 -1.11
C TYR A 6 15.22 -8.61 0.29
N TYR A 7 16.13 -9.13 1.11
CA TYR A 7 16.30 -8.72 2.49
C TYR A 7 17.75 -8.34 2.76
N ARG A 8 17.91 -7.23 3.47
CA ARG A 8 19.15 -6.88 4.15
C ARG A 8 19.26 -7.74 5.42
N PRO A 9 20.47 -8.04 5.92
CA PRO A 9 20.65 -8.79 7.16
C PRO A 9 20.40 -7.87 8.37
N ASP A 10 19.16 -7.41 8.51
CA ASP A 10 18.72 -6.48 9.55
C ASP A 10 17.56 -7.04 10.37
N PHE A 11 17.07 -6.23 11.32
CA PHE A 11 15.98 -6.58 12.22
C PHE A 11 14.67 -6.94 11.48
N PHE A 12 14.38 -6.34 10.33
CA PHE A 12 13.16 -6.67 9.57
C PHE A 12 13.26 -8.07 8.97
N PHE A 13 14.44 -8.46 8.51
CA PHE A 13 14.66 -9.82 8.04
C PHE A 13 14.58 -10.84 9.19
N ASP A 14 15.18 -10.56 10.34
CA ASP A 14 15.13 -11.46 11.50
C ASP A 14 13.68 -11.71 11.94
N LYS A 15 12.83 -10.68 11.90
CA LYS A 15 11.39 -10.80 12.15
C LYS A 15 10.65 -11.56 11.06
N ALA A 16 10.97 -11.32 9.79
CA ALA A 16 10.36 -12.03 8.68
C ALA A 16 10.56 -13.54 8.78
N ILE A 17 11.75 -14.00 9.18
CA ILE A 17 12.01 -15.44 9.34
C ILE A 17 11.52 -15.99 10.68
N ARG A 18 11.61 -15.24 11.78
CA ARG A 18 11.26 -15.77 13.11
C ARG A 18 9.76 -15.77 13.36
N TYR A 19 9.07 -14.74 12.88
CA TYR A 19 7.65 -14.50 13.15
C TYR A 19 6.81 -14.54 11.88
N ASN A 20 7.37 -15.02 10.76
CA ASN A 20 6.68 -15.04 9.45
C ASN A 20 6.08 -13.68 9.08
N GLU A 21 6.79 -12.59 9.39
CA GLU A 21 6.31 -11.22 9.22
C GLU A 21 6.58 -10.67 7.80
N LEU A 22 5.58 -10.00 7.25
CA LEU A 22 5.71 -9.07 6.14
C LEU A 22 5.43 -7.66 6.65
N TYR A 23 6.49 -6.86 6.64
CA TYR A 23 6.42 -5.43 6.93
C TYR A 23 6.07 -4.65 5.66
N PHE A 24 4.99 -3.86 5.72
CA PHE A 24 4.54 -2.95 4.69
C PHE A 24 5.19 -1.59 4.93
N SER A 25 6.11 -1.22 4.05
CA SER A 25 6.88 0.02 4.14
C SER A 25 6.05 1.23 3.75
N SER A 26 6.21 2.31 4.52
CA SER A 26 5.73 3.64 4.16
C SER A 26 6.58 4.25 3.04
N ARG A 27 6.06 5.30 2.41
CA ARG A 27 6.78 6.06 1.37
C ARG A 27 8.19 6.50 1.81
N ALA A 28 8.35 6.97 3.05
CA ALA A 28 9.62 7.48 3.56
C ALA A 28 10.73 6.40 3.65
N GLN A 29 10.35 5.12 3.59
CA GLN A 29 11.26 3.98 3.68
C GLN A 29 11.57 3.37 2.31
N LEU A 30 10.97 3.88 1.22
CA LEU A 30 11.22 3.40 -0.12
C LEU A 30 12.45 4.07 -0.73
N ASN A 31 13.18 3.32 -1.57
CA ASN A 31 14.36 3.84 -2.27
C ASN A 31 14.02 4.90 -3.34
N ASP A 32 12.80 4.88 -3.87
CA ASP A 32 12.32 5.88 -4.82
C ASP A 32 11.47 6.94 -4.10
N PRO A 33 11.93 8.20 -4.00
CA PRO A 33 11.19 9.26 -3.30
C PRO A 33 9.86 9.64 -3.96
N ASN A 34 9.67 9.26 -5.23
CA ASN A 34 8.44 9.48 -6.00
C ASN A 34 7.51 8.26 -6.00
N ASP A 35 7.94 7.13 -5.43
CA ASP A 35 7.08 5.97 -5.32
C ASP A 35 5.99 6.20 -4.28
N LEU A 36 4.79 5.67 -4.56
CA LEU A 36 3.55 5.92 -3.82
C LEU A 36 3.15 7.41 -3.65
N ASN A 37 3.89 8.35 -4.24
CA ASN A 37 3.55 9.78 -4.21
C ASN A 37 2.49 10.08 -5.27
N ILE A 38 1.35 10.61 -4.82
CA ILE A 38 0.22 10.93 -5.69
C ILE A 38 -0.10 12.41 -5.51
N GLU A 39 -0.13 13.11 -6.62
CA GLU A 39 -0.49 14.52 -6.67
C GLU A 39 -1.98 14.63 -7.03
N TYR A 40 -2.73 15.35 -6.20
CA TYR A 40 -4.14 15.59 -6.47
C TYR A 40 -4.30 16.97 -7.08
N ARG A 41 -5.09 17.06 -8.15
CA ARG A 41 -5.36 18.30 -8.88
C ARG A 41 -6.85 18.60 -8.87
N PHE A 42 -7.17 19.88 -8.78
CA PHE A 42 -8.52 20.39 -9.05
C PHE A 42 -8.69 20.68 -10.53
N ASP A 43 -9.61 19.94 -11.17
CA ASP A 43 -9.98 20.19 -12.56
C ASP A 43 -10.85 21.44 -12.71
N ASN A 44 -11.05 21.86 -13.96
CA ASN A 44 -11.77 23.10 -14.30
C ASN A 44 -13.25 22.91 -14.68
N LYS A 45 -13.79 21.69 -14.53
CA LYS A 45 -15.14 21.34 -14.99
C LYS A 45 -16.17 21.57 -13.87
N LEU A 46 -17.10 22.50 -14.08
CA LEU A 46 -18.17 22.83 -13.13
C LEU A 46 -19.02 21.61 -12.73
N LYS A 47 -19.28 20.69 -13.66
CA LYS A 47 -20.04 19.47 -13.40
C LYS A 47 -19.40 18.57 -12.33
N LEU A 48 -18.07 18.59 -12.19
CA LEU A 48 -17.40 17.79 -11.16
C LEU A 48 -17.65 18.36 -9.76
N TRP A 49 -17.79 19.68 -9.63
CA TRP A 49 -18.24 20.30 -8.39
C TRP A 49 -19.68 19.91 -8.05
N ASP A 50 -20.58 19.86 -9.03
CA ASP A 50 -21.98 19.47 -8.80
C ASP A 50 -22.07 18.03 -8.27
N ILE A 51 -21.31 17.12 -8.88
CA ILE A 51 -21.19 15.74 -8.40
C ILE A 51 -20.66 15.68 -6.96
N LEU A 52 -19.61 16.46 -6.65
CA LEU A 52 -19.04 16.49 -5.31
C LEU A 52 -20.08 16.99 -4.30
N LEU A 53 -20.68 18.15 -4.53
CA LEU A 53 -21.60 18.81 -3.60
C LEU A 53 -22.85 17.96 -3.28
N ARG A 54 -23.31 17.17 -4.25
CA ARG A 54 -24.43 16.22 -4.11
C ARG A 54 -24.03 14.85 -3.56
N SER A 55 -22.73 14.58 -3.42
CA SER A 55 -22.26 13.26 -2.99
C SER A 55 -22.59 13.01 -1.52
N PRO A 56 -23.02 11.79 -1.13
CA PRO A 56 -23.36 11.45 0.24
C PRO A 56 -22.17 11.66 1.19
N CYS A 57 -22.41 12.32 2.33
CA CYS A 57 -21.43 12.43 3.39
C CYS A 57 -21.98 11.86 4.70
N LYS A 58 -21.32 10.82 5.23
CA LYS A 58 -21.67 10.18 6.51
C LYS A 58 -21.63 11.12 7.73
N TYR A 59 -20.74 12.10 7.72
CA TYR A 59 -20.44 12.98 8.87
C TYR A 59 -20.83 14.44 8.61
N SER A 60 -21.62 14.66 7.56
CA SER A 60 -22.24 15.93 7.20
C SER A 60 -23.61 15.63 6.61
N TYR A 61 -24.27 16.59 5.97
CA TYR A 61 -25.51 16.34 5.25
C TYR A 61 -25.27 15.40 4.08
N GLU A 62 -26.21 14.49 3.82
CA GLU A 62 -26.13 13.56 2.69
C GLU A 62 -26.01 14.31 1.37
N ASP A 63 -26.87 15.29 1.13
CA ASP A 63 -26.79 16.22 0.00
C ASP A 63 -26.74 17.66 0.52
N LEU A 64 -25.83 18.48 0.00
CA LEU A 64 -25.78 19.90 0.35
C LEU A 64 -26.95 20.70 -0.26
N THR A 65 -27.72 20.14 -1.19
CA THR A 65 -28.91 20.80 -1.75
C THR A 65 -30.04 20.97 -0.74
N HIS A 66 -29.97 20.30 0.41
CA HIS A 66 -30.92 20.52 1.51
C HIS A 66 -30.69 21.86 2.23
N ILE A 67 -29.57 22.52 1.99
CA ILE A 67 -29.18 23.77 2.65
C ILE A 67 -28.82 24.85 1.64
N LEU A 68 -28.28 24.47 0.49
CA LEU A 68 -27.78 25.39 -0.54
C LEU A 68 -28.64 25.31 -1.81
N SER A 69 -29.02 26.48 -2.33
CA SER A 69 -29.46 26.63 -3.72
C SER A 69 -28.27 26.49 -4.67
N PHE A 70 -28.43 25.64 -5.68
CA PHE A 70 -27.45 25.46 -6.76
C PHE A 70 -27.83 26.23 -8.04
N ASP A 71 -28.77 27.18 -7.94
CA ASP A 71 -29.24 27.97 -9.06
C ASP A 71 -28.10 28.73 -9.75
N ASP A 72 -28.20 28.82 -11.08
CA ASP A 72 -27.23 29.47 -11.97
C ASP A 72 -25.77 28.99 -11.83
N PHE A 73 -25.55 27.85 -11.16
CA PHE A 73 -24.24 27.31 -10.85
C PHE A 73 -23.34 28.31 -10.09
N LYS A 74 -23.91 29.21 -9.27
CA LYS A 74 -23.13 30.27 -8.58
C LYS A 74 -22.01 29.73 -7.71
N ILE A 75 -22.33 28.85 -6.74
CA ILE A 75 -21.33 28.16 -5.90
C ILE A 75 -20.27 27.46 -6.75
N HIS A 76 -20.71 26.70 -7.77
CA HIS A 76 -19.82 25.95 -8.65
C HIS A 76 -18.79 26.86 -9.34
N LYS A 77 -19.24 28.01 -9.86
CA LYS A 77 -18.37 28.97 -10.54
C LYS A 77 -17.33 29.56 -9.58
N VAL A 78 -17.73 29.89 -8.34
CA VAL A 78 -16.82 30.43 -7.33
C VAL A 78 -15.81 29.38 -6.86
N LEU A 79 -16.25 28.18 -6.47
CA LEU A 79 -15.36 27.09 -6.09
C LEU A 79 -14.39 26.75 -7.24
N ASN A 80 -14.89 26.63 -8.46
CA ASN A 80 -14.03 26.37 -9.62
C ASN A 80 -13.03 27.51 -9.86
N LYS A 81 -13.43 28.78 -9.69
CA LYS A 81 -12.50 29.91 -9.82
C LYS A 81 -11.37 29.84 -8.79
N ILE A 82 -11.68 29.50 -7.55
CA ILE A 82 -10.73 29.40 -6.43
C ILE A 82 -9.75 28.25 -6.64
N PHE A 83 -10.29 27.06 -6.93
CA PHE A 83 -9.53 25.81 -6.86
C PHE A 83 -8.93 25.37 -8.20
N LYS A 84 -9.45 25.79 -9.36
CA LYS A 84 -8.97 25.29 -10.67
C LYS A 84 -7.46 25.36 -10.81
N GLY A 85 -6.85 24.23 -11.19
CA GLY A 85 -5.41 24.13 -11.42
C GLY A 85 -4.55 24.11 -10.16
N LYS A 86 -5.14 24.25 -8.96
CA LYS A 86 -4.43 24.02 -7.69
C LYS A 86 -4.10 22.54 -7.54
N ARG A 87 -3.01 22.27 -6.81
CA ARG A 87 -2.48 20.93 -6.55
C ARG A 87 -2.20 20.77 -5.07
N ILE A 88 -2.39 19.55 -4.56
CA ILE A 88 -2.08 19.17 -3.18
C ILE A 88 -1.31 17.85 -3.16
N LYS A 89 -0.36 17.71 -2.23
CA LYS A 89 0.58 16.57 -2.18
C LYS A 89 0.09 15.47 -1.25
N GLY A 90 -1.15 15.02 -1.42
CA GLY A 90 -1.74 13.91 -0.66
C GLY A 90 -1.87 14.14 0.86
N ASP A 91 -1.37 15.24 1.38
CA ASP A 91 -1.54 15.67 2.77
C ASP A 91 -2.80 16.52 2.95
N LEU A 92 -3.45 16.37 4.10
CA LEU A 92 -4.69 17.06 4.43
C LEU A 92 -4.44 18.54 4.77
N GLU A 93 -3.26 18.84 5.30
CA GLU A 93 -2.84 20.19 5.69
C GLU A 93 -2.82 21.15 4.50
N SER A 94 -2.37 20.68 3.32
CA SER A 94 -2.42 21.45 2.08
C SER A 94 -3.85 21.78 1.65
N LEU A 95 -4.81 20.88 1.88
CA LEU A 95 -6.21 21.17 1.57
C LEU A 95 -6.78 22.21 2.54
N ASP A 96 -6.53 22.05 3.85
CA ASP A 96 -6.96 23.02 4.85
C ASP A 96 -6.39 24.41 4.55
N ALA A 97 -5.10 24.51 4.26
CA ALA A 97 -4.45 25.77 3.91
C ALA A 97 -5.08 26.45 2.68
N LEU A 98 -5.52 25.68 1.67
CA LEU A 98 -6.22 26.22 0.50
C LEU A 98 -7.57 26.81 0.87
N PHE A 99 -8.34 26.15 1.74
CA PHE A 99 -9.62 26.68 2.22
C PHE A 99 -9.40 27.91 3.09
N ASP A 100 -8.45 27.88 4.02
CA ASP A 100 -8.18 28.98 4.94
C ASP A 100 -7.74 30.24 4.19
N THR A 101 -6.95 30.09 3.12
CA THR A 101 -6.55 31.19 2.23
C THR A 101 -7.74 31.88 1.56
N HIS A 102 -8.83 31.14 1.31
CA HIS A 102 -10.02 31.61 0.61
C HIS A 102 -11.28 31.63 1.50
N ALA A 103 -11.11 31.61 2.82
CA ALA A 103 -12.20 31.40 3.77
C ALA A 103 -13.33 32.42 3.59
N ASN A 104 -12.99 33.71 3.42
CA ASN A 104 -13.98 34.77 3.22
C ASN A 104 -14.77 34.62 1.91
N GLU A 105 -14.10 34.26 0.81
CA GLU A 105 -14.75 34.05 -0.49
C GLU A 105 -15.67 32.83 -0.46
N ILE A 106 -15.22 31.74 0.18
CA ILE A 106 -15.98 30.50 0.31
C ILE A 106 -17.18 30.70 1.22
N LEU A 107 -17.00 31.26 2.42
CA LEU A 107 -18.10 31.51 3.35
C LEU A 107 -19.10 32.53 2.78
N GLY A 108 -18.60 33.56 2.08
CA GLY A 108 -19.45 34.53 1.40
C GLY A 108 -20.40 33.89 0.39
N ILE A 109 -19.87 33.07 -0.54
CA ILE A 109 -20.73 32.42 -1.53
C ILE A 109 -21.68 31.38 -0.90
N LEU A 110 -21.23 30.68 0.15
CA LEU A 110 -22.09 29.74 0.86
C LEU A 110 -23.25 30.47 1.54
N TYR A 111 -22.98 31.60 2.19
CA TYR A 111 -24.01 32.45 2.82
C TYR A 111 -25.02 32.99 1.79
N GLU A 112 -24.54 33.47 0.64
CA GLU A 112 -25.38 34.00 -0.44
C GLU A 112 -26.31 32.93 -1.06
N CYS A 113 -25.85 31.68 -1.10
CA CYS A 113 -26.58 30.58 -1.72
C CYS A 113 -27.34 29.71 -0.72
N LEU A 114 -27.47 30.11 0.55
CA LEU A 114 -28.35 29.42 1.49
C LEU A 114 -29.80 29.46 0.99
N LEU A 115 -30.51 28.35 1.14
CA LEU A 115 -31.97 28.33 1.02
C LEU A 115 -32.62 29.23 2.08
N PRO A 116 -33.85 29.69 1.86
CA PRO A 116 -34.64 30.32 2.92
C PRO A 116 -34.66 29.43 4.16
N LEU A 117 -34.54 30.03 5.36
CA LEU A 117 -34.42 29.26 6.60
C LEU A 117 -35.65 28.38 6.85
N GLU A 118 -36.80 28.81 6.35
CA GLU A 118 -38.08 28.11 6.43
C GLU A 118 -38.09 26.80 5.62
N GLU A 119 -37.21 26.66 4.63
CA GLU A 119 -37.04 25.47 3.79
C GLU A 119 -36.00 24.49 4.36
N ILE A 120 -35.23 24.94 5.37
CA ILE A 120 -34.17 24.16 6.01
C ILE A 120 -34.70 23.58 7.34
N ASP A 121 -34.40 22.32 7.62
CA ASP A 121 -34.82 21.67 8.86
C ASP A 121 -34.33 22.45 10.11
N THR A 122 -35.27 23.04 10.83
CA THR A 122 -35.02 23.84 12.04
C THR A 122 -34.25 23.09 13.12
N VAL A 123 -34.32 21.75 13.17
CA VAL A 123 -33.56 20.93 14.13
C VAL A 123 -32.06 21.19 14.02
N ILE A 124 -31.59 21.58 12.83
CA ILE A 124 -30.18 21.83 12.53
C ILE A 124 -29.63 23.05 13.26
N TYR A 125 -30.40 24.15 13.34
CA TYR A 125 -29.89 25.46 13.75
C TYR A 125 -30.69 26.08 14.92
N LYS A 126 -31.66 25.35 15.49
CA LYS A 126 -32.60 25.85 16.51
C LYS A 126 -31.95 26.60 17.68
N ASN A 127 -30.74 26.18 18.08
CA ASN A 127 -30.03 26.74 19.23
C ASN A 127 -28.90 27.70 18.84
N GLU A 128 -28.75 28.01 17.55
CA GLU A 128 -27.65 28.80 17.03
C GLU A 128 -28.01 30.29 17.02
N PRO A 129 -27.15 31.17 17.58
CA PRO A 129 -27.43 32.61 17.65
C PRO A 129 -27.40 33.28 16.28
N ASP A 130 -26.61 32.75 15.35
CA ASP A 130 -26.62 33.13 13.93
C ASP A 130 -26.78 31.87 13.06
N PRO A 131 -28.04 31.49 12.77
CA PRO A 131 -28.33 30.31 11.96
C PRO A 131 -27.65 30.31 10.59
N LYS A 132 -27.59 31.47 9.92
CA LYS A 132 -27.04 31.55 8.56
C LYS A 132 -25.53 31.38 8.57
N GLN A 133 -24.83 32.04 9.49
CA GLN A 133 -23.39 31.88 9.64
C GLN A 133 -23.03 30.43 10.02
N PHE A 134 -23.80 29.84 10.95
CA PHE A 134 -23.64 28.44 11.33
C PHE A 134 -23.82 27.50 10.12
N LEU A 135 -24.92 27.62 9.37
CA LEU A 135 -25.22 26.78 8.22
C LEU A 135 -24.14 26.90 7.12
N ALA A 136 -23.70 28.13 6.80
CA ALA A 136 -22.62 28.34 5.84
C ALA A 136 -21.33 27.64 6.28
N LYS A 137 -21.00 27.67 7.58
CA LYS A 137 -19.84 26.95 8.12
C LYS A 137 -20.00 25.43 8.03
N GLN A 138 -21.19 24.91 8.32
CA GLN A 138 -21.48 23.49 8.16
C GLN A 138 -21.38 23.03 6.71
N CYS A 139 -21.80 23.85 5.76
CA CYS A 139 -21.60 23.59 4.34
C CYS A 139 -20.11 23.56 3.97
N GLU A 140 -19.31 24.51 4.44
CA GLU A 140 -17.86 24.52 4.20
C GLU A 140 -17.21 23.22 4.72
N ILE A 141 -17.54 22.83 5.96
CA ILE A 141 -17.11 21.56 6.56
C ILE A 141 -17.55 20.40 5.67
N GLY A 142 -18.81 20.38 5.24
CA GLY A 142 -19.36 19.35 4.36
C GLY A 142 -18.65 19.23 3.01
N ILE A 143 -18.11 20.32 2.46
CA ILE A 143 -17.29 20.30 1.25
C ILE A 143 -15.91 19.72 1.55
N LYS A 144 -15.23 20.21 2.60
CA LYS A 144 -13.92 19.69 3.02
C LYS A 144 -13.96 18.19 3.27
N GLU A 145 -14.99 17.71 3.97
CA GLU A 145 -15.27 16.31 4.25
C GLU A 145 -15.31 15.43 3.01
N ARG A 146 -16.04 15.88 1.99
CA ARG A 146 -16.17 15.17 0.71
C ARG A 146 -14.84 15.09 -0.02
N LEU A 147 -14.04 16.16 0.03
CA LEU A 147 -12.71 16.18 -0.57
C LEU A 147 -11.72 15.31 0.21
N TYR A 148 -11.77 15.31 1.54
CA TYR A 148 -10.89 14.48 2.38
C TYR A 148 -11.01 13.00 2.09
N LYS A 149 -12.24 12.51 1.91
CA LYS A 149 -12.49 11.10 1.53
C LYS A 149 -11.93 10.70 0.17
N LYS A 150 -11.58 11.68 -0.69
CA LYS A 150 -10.93 11.44 -1.98
C LYS A 150 -9.42 11.40 -1.88
N ILE A 151 -8.84 11.88 -0.78
CA ILE A 151 -7.40 11.89 -0.53
C ILE A 151 -7.02 10.63 0.24
N THR A 152 -5.96 9.97 -0.21
CA THR A 152 -5.34 8.82 0.45
C THR A 152 -4.07 9.34 1.14
N PRO A 153 -4.11 9.59 2.45
CA PRO A 153 -3.02 10.26 3.17
C PRO A 153 -1.74 9.44 3.20
N ALA A 154 -1.84 8.11 3.28
CA ALA A 154 -0.70 7.22 3.21
C ALA A 154 -1.03 5.94 2.45
N VAL A 155 0.01 5.32 1.90
CA VAL A 155 -0.03 3.98 1.33
C VAL A 155 1.16 3.21 1.88
N PHE A 156 0.90 2.03 2.41
CA PHE A 156 1.93 1.11 2.88
C PHE A 156 2.04 -0.04 1.89
N SER A 157 3.26 -0.45 1.55
CA SER A 157 3.45 -1.48 0.53
C SER A 157 4.53 -2.48 0.90
N VAL A 158 4.34 -3.71 0.43
CA VAL A 158 5.38 -4.73 0.43
C VAL A 158 5.64 -5.18 -0.99
N SER A 159 6.91 -5.11 -1.38
CA SER A 159 7.38 -5.38 -2.73
C SER A 159 8.10 -6.73 -2.81
N PHE A 160 7.89 -7.39 -3.93
CA PHE A 160 8.55 -8.62 -4.36
C PHE A 160 9.03 -8.44 -5.80
N SER A 161 10.00 -9.23 -6.21
CA SER A 161 10.42 -9.34 -7.60
C SER A 161 9.96 -10.67 -8.18
N SER A 162 9.75 -10.71 -9.50
CA SER A 162 9.69 -11.98 -10.24
C SER A 162 11.06 -12.53 -10.64
N LYS A 163 12.15 -11.82 -10.32
CA LYS A 163 13.53 -12.22 -10.65
C LYS A 163 14.38 -12.36 -9.40
N ALA A 164 14.91 -13.56 -9.17
CA ALA A 164 15.75 -13.87 -8.01
C ALA A 164 17.22 -13.47 -8.16
N LEU A 165 17.73 -13.42 -9.40
CA LEU A 165 19.17 -13.26 -9.69
C LEU A 165 19.51 -11.89 -10.31
N GLU A 166 18.59 -10.93 -10.26
CA GLU A 166 18.81 -9.60 -10.83
C GLU A 166 19.87 -8.83 -10.02
N ARG A 167 21.04 -8.57 -10.63
CA ARG A 167 22.20 -7.99 -9.95
C ARG A 167 21.89 -6.67 -9.26
N MET A 168 21.13 -5.79 -9.92
CA MET A 168 20.76 -4.49 -9.37
C MET A 168 19.87 -4.64 -8.13
N MET A 169 19.03 -5.67 -8.08
CA MET A 169 18.23 -5.98 -6.89
C MET A 169 19.11 -6.41 -5.72
N TRP A 170 20.09 -7.29 -5.96
CA TRP A 170 21.04 -7.70 -4.93
C TRP A 170 21.86 -6.53 -4.38
N ALA A 171 22.30 -5.62 -5.26
CA ALA A 171 23.06 -4.45 -4.87
C ALA A 171 22.22 -3.50 -3.98
N HIS A 172 21.00 -3.15 -4.40
CA HIS A 172 20.17 -2.14 -3.72
C HIS A 172 19.39 -2.70 -2.52
N TYR A 173 18.92 -3.94 -2.59
CA TYR A 173 17.94 -4.49 -1.64
C TYR A 173 18.49 -5.65 -0.78
N ALA A 174 19.57 -6.31 -1.18
CA ALA A 174 20.23 -7.35 -0.39
C ALA A 174 21.60 -6.89 0.15
N ALA A 175 21.66 -5.64 0.62
CA ALA A 175 22.81 -5.04 1.30
C ALA A 175 24.14 -5.19 0.55
N GLY A 176 24.15 -5.01 -0.78
CA GLY A 176 25.36 -5.20 -1.56
C GLY A 176 25.87 -6.65 -1.50
N PHE A 177 24.98 -7.62 -1.76
CA PHE A 177 25.29 -9.05 -1.85
C PHE A 177 25.60 -9.78 -0.52
N SER A 178 25.42 -9.13 0.63
CA SER A 178 25.55 -9.77 1.96
C SER A 178 24.21 -10.20 2.57
N GLY A 179 23.10 -9.72 2.02
CA GLY A 179 21.75 -10.11 2.39
C GLY A 179 21.31 -11.42 1.74
N CYS A 180 20.01 -11.61 1.61
CA CYS A 180 19.41 -12.82 1.04
C CYS A 180 18.14 -12.51 0.25
N VAL A 181 17.61 -13.55 -0.39
CA VAL A 181 16.31 -13.52 -1.05
C VAL A 181 15.43 -14.61 -0.45
N VAL A 182 14.26 -14.25 0.05
CA VAL A 182 13.25 -15.20 0.51
C VAL A 182 12.27 -15.47 -0.62
N ILE A 183 11.96 -16.75 -0.83
CA ILE A 183 11.09 -17.24 -1.89
C ILE A 183 9.70 -17.47 -1.29
N TYR A 184 8.72 -16.75 -1.81
CA TYR A 184 7.32 -16.83 -1.36
C TYR A 184 6.45 -17.46 -2.44
N SER A 185 5.58 -18.39 -2.06
CA SER A 185 4.51 -18.88 -2.94
C SER A 185 3.31 -17.95 -2.87
N ALA A 186 2.88 -17.43 -4.01
CA ALA A 186 1.60 -16.76 -4.17
C ALA A 186 0.64 -17.66 -4.98
N GLN A 187 -0.61 -17.74 -4.54
CA GLN A 187 -1.62 -18.61 -5.13
C GLN A 187 -2.31 -17.91 -6.30
N ASN A 188 -2.53 -18.66 -7.38
CA ASN A 188 -3.39 -18.21 -8.48
C ASN A 188 -4.82 -18.63 -8.15
N PHE A 189 -5.73 -17.66 -8.05
CA PHE A 189 -7.16 -17.98 -7.93
C PHE A 189 -7.79 -17.98 -9.32
N THR A 190 -8.40 -19.10 -9.68
CA THR A 190 -9.19 -19.27 -10.91
C THR A 190 -10.57 -18.63 -10.72
N SER A 191 -10.64 -17.32 -10.98
CA SER A 191 -11.87 -16.57 -11.26
C SER A 191 -11.52 -15.56 -12.37
N PRO A 192 -12.45 -14.98 -13.14
CA PRO A 192 -12.33 -14.70 -14.58
C PRO A 192 -11.14 -13.81 -15.02
N SER A 193 -10.44 -13.16 -14.09
CA SER A 193 -9.11 -12.60 -14.27
C SER A 193 -8.12 -13.36 -13.38
N ASN A 194 -7.15 -14.08 -13.94
CA ASN A 194 -6.04 -14.70 -13.21
C ASN A 194 -5.45 -13.72 -12.18
N ASN A 195 -5.84 -13.85 -10.92
CA ASN A 195 -5.45 -12.93 -9.85
C ASN A 195 -4.54 -13.68 -8.88
N VAL A 196 -3.29 -13.21 -8.80
CA VAL A 196 -2.31 -13.69 -7.82
C VAL A 196 -2.68 -13.11 -6.46
N ARG A 197 -2.75 -13.95 -5.42
CA ARG A 197 -3.04 -13.52 -4.05
C ARG A 197 -2.15 -14.22 -3.04
N MET A 198 -2.00 -13.60 -1.88
CA MET A 198 -1.30 -14.16 -0.72
C MET A 198 -2.22 -14.07 0.51
N GLN A 199 -2.31 -15.16 1.26
CA GLN A 199 -3.10 -15.19 2.50
C GLN A 199 -2.22 -14.76 3.65
N LEU A 200 -2.62 -13.68 4.33
CA LEU A 200 -1.94 -13.13 5.49
C LEU A 200 -2.87 -13.09 6.71
N LYS A 201 -2.34 -12.76 7.87
CA LYS A 201 -3.06 -12.63 9.14
C LYS A 201 -2.60 -11.37 9.87
N ASP A 202 -3.50 -10.74 10.63
CA ASP A 202 -3.15 -9.56 11.44
C ASP A 202 -2.26 -9.92 12.65
N ASN A 203 -2.32 -11.18 13.10
CA ASN A 203 -1.46 -11.68 14.16
C ASN A 203 -1.20 -13.19 13.97
N LEU A 204 -0.11 -13.69 14.56
CA LEU A 204 0.31 -15.10 14.47
C LEU A 204 -0.77 -16.11 14.86
N PHE A 205 -1.62 -15.77 15.83
CA PHE A 205 -2.63 -16.66 16.39
C PHE A 205 -4.02 -16.47 15.77
N SER A 206 -4.15 -15.57 14.79
CA SER A 206 -5.44 -15.31 14.16
C SER A 206 -5.90 -16.53 13.38
N SER A 207 -7.16 -16.90 13.59
CA SER A 207 -7.85 -17.89 12.74
C SER A 207 -8.34 -17.27 11.44
N GLN A 208 -8.42 -15.94 11.36
CA GLN A 208 -8.90 -15.22 10.18
C GLN A 208 -7.72 -14.89 9.26
N SER A 209 -7.83 -15.33 8.01
CA SER A 209 -6.90 -14.98 6.93
C SER A 209 -7.46 -13.85 6.08
N ILE A 210 -6.64 -12.85 5.80
CA ILE A 210 -6.91 -11.78 4.86
C ILE A 210 -6.24 -12.12 3.54
N SER A 211 -7.03 -12.12 2.47
CA SER A 211 -6.52 -12.40 1.13
C SER A 211 -6.04 -11.11 0.47
N PHE A 212 -4.73 -10.93 0.36
CA PHE A 212 -4.14 -9.76 -0.27
C PHE A 212 -3.94 -9.99 -1.77
N PRO A 213 -4.40 -9.07 -2.64
CA PRO A 213 -4.07 -9.11 -4.06
C PRO A 213 -2.60 -8.74 -4.25
N VAL A 214 -1.88 -9.56 -5.02
CA VAL A 214 -0.51 -9.28 -5.43
C VAL A 214 -0.53 -8.85 -6.89
N LYS A 215 -0.15 -7.61 -7.18
CA LYS A 215 -0.31 -7.02 -8.52
C LYS A 215 1.05 -6.64 -9.11
N PRO A 216 1.29 -6.88 -10.41
CA PRO A 216 2.50 -6.42 -11.07
C PRO A 216 2.52 -4.89 -11.19
N ILE A 217 3.71 -4.30 -11.12
CA ILE A 217 3.92 -2.88 -11.35
C ILE A 217 4.00 -2.57 -12.84
N THR A 218 3.31 -1.50 -13.24
CA THR A 218 3.41 -0.90 -14.57
C THR A 218 4.53 0.14 -14.58
N TYR A 219 5.50 -0.03 -15.47
CA TYR A 219 6.64 0.89 -15.56
C TYR A 219 6.39 1.99 -16.60
N SER A 220 6.26 3.23 -16.13
CA SER A 220 5.89 4.40 -16.93
C SER A 220 6.55 5.67 -16.38
N ASN A 221 6.87 6.62 -17.26
CA ASN A 221 7.37 7.95 -16.88
C ASN A 221 6.23 8.98 -16.80
N LYS A 222 4.96 8.52 -16.81
CA LYS A 222 3.80 9.40 -16.63
C LYS A 222 3.79 9.98 -15.21
N SER A 223 3.32 11.21 -15.08
CA SER A 223 3.05 11.82 -13.78
C SER A 223 1.97 11.02 -13.04
N LYS A 224 2.15 10.87 -11.72
CA LYS A 224 1.14 10.29 -10.82
C LYS A 224 0.21 11.39 -10.32
N GLU A 225 -0.56 11.95 -11.25
CA GLU A 225 -1.52 13.02 -10.96
C GLU A 225 -2.94 12.50 -11.15
N ILE A 226 -3.84 12.85 -10.22
CA ILE A 226 -5.24 12.44 -10.24
C ILE A 226 -6.16 13.61 -9.95
N SER A 227 -7.36 13.60 -10.53
CA SER A 227 -8.36 14.62 -10.22
C SER A 227 -9.02 14.30 -8.90
N ILE A 228 -9.03 15.25 -7.96
CA ILE A 228 -9.74 15.09 -6.69
C ILE A 228 -11.27 15.17 -6.85
N LEU A 229 -11.75 15.77 -7.94
CA LEU A 229 -13.18 15.99 -8.19
C LEU A 229 -13.80 14.91 -9.08
N ASP A 230 -13.00 14.16 -9.85
CA ASP A 230 -13.51 13.15 -10.76
C ASP A 230 -13.87 11.85 -10.01
N PRO A 231 -15.15 11.45 -9.96
CA PRO A 231 -15.57 10.23 -9.25
C PRO A 231 -15.05 8.93 -9.92
N THR A 232 -14.62 8.99 -11.18
CA THR A 232 -14.12 7.82 -11.93
C THR A 232 -12.62 7.59 -11.75
N SER A 233 -11.94 8.52 -11.08
CA SER A 233 -10.51 8.45 -10.82
C SER A 233 -10.13 7.21 -9.99
N ASN A 234 -9.26 6.35 -10.57
CA ASN A 234 -8.78 5.14 -9.92
C ASN A 234 -7.34 5.31 -9.41
N ILE A 235 -7.20 5.55 -8.11
CA ILE A 235 -5.90 5.75 -7.48
C ILE A 235 -5.00 4.50 -7.51
N PHE A 236 -5.60 3.30 -7.56
CA PHE A 236 -4.84 2.05 -7.49
C PHE A 236 -3.93 1.86 -8.71
N GLU A 237 -4.31 2.33 -9.89
CA GLU A 237 -3.45 2.29 -11.07
C GLU A 237 -2.19 3.14 -10.90
N LEU A 238 -2.29 4.28 -10.20
CA LEU A 238 -1.17 5.16 -9.92
C LEU A 238 -0.24 4.57 -8.84
N ILE A 239 -0.80 3.92 -7.83
CA ILE A 239 -0.05 3.18 -6.79
C ILE A 239 0.74 2.02 -7.41
N LEU A 240 0.19 1.40 -8.45
CA LEU A 240 0.80 0.30 -9.22
C LEU A 240 1.65 0.78 -10.39
N THR A 241 1.94 2.07 -10.49
CA THR A 241 2.83 2.62 -11.51
C THR A 241 4.16 3.04 -10.90
N LYS A 242 5.29 2.78 -11.57
CA LYS A 242 6.62 3.22 -11.14
C LYS A 242 7.43 3.75 -12.32
N ASN A 243 8.42 4.60 -12.04
CA ASN A 243 9.28 5.14 -13.09
C ASN A 243 10.02 4.02 -13.84
N LYS A 244 10.23 4.15 -15.16
CA LYS A 244 10.93 3.15 -15.98
C LYS A 244 12.37 2.87 -15.52
N PHE A 245 13.00 3.80 -14.80
CA PHE A 245 14.30 3.61 -14.16
C PHE A 245 14.34 2.35 -13.28
N TRP A 246 13.23 2.03 -12.61
CA TRP A 246 13.11 0.88 -11.70
C TRP A 246 12.63 -0.39 -12.40
N LYS A 247 12.55 -0.43 -13.74
CA LYS A 247 12.02 -1.57 -14.50
C LYS A 247 12.75 -2.88 -14.22
N TYR A 248 14.03 -2.82 -13.86
CA TYR A 248 14.82 -4.02 -13.54
C TYR A 248 14.24 -4.81 -12.37
N GLU A 249 13.52 -4.16 -11.44
CA GLU A 249 12.95 -4.79 -10.25
C GLU A 249 11.90 -5.84 -10.58
N SER A 250 11.23 -5.73 -11.73
CA SER A 250 10.17 -6.65 -12.17
C SER A 250 9.17 -6.90 -11.03
N GLU A 251 8.70 -5.78 -10.46
CA GLU A 251 8.07 -5.71 -9.15
C GLU A 251 6.63 -6.24 -9.18
N TYR A 252 6.28 -6.97 -8.12
CA TYR A 252 4.93 -7.29 -7.70
C TYR A 252 4.70 -6.70 -6.31
N ARG A 253 3.52 -6.13 -6.08
CA ARG A 253 3.22 -5.35 -4.88
C ARG A 253 1.91 -5.79 -4.24
N MET A 254 1.92 -5.86 -2.92
CA MET A 254 0.72 -5.75 -2.08
C MET A 254 0.77 -4.39 -1.40
N PHE A 255 -0.38 -3.77 -1.19
CA PHE A 255 -0.44 -2.48 -0.52
C PHE A 255 -1.72 -2.30 0.27
N VAL A 256 -1.66 -1.44 1.29
CA VAL A 256 -2.76 -1.01 2.13
C VAL A 256 -2.82 0.52 2.06
N PRO A 257 -3.85 1.10 1.43
CA PRO A 257 -4.09 2.53 1.54
C PRO A 257 -4.64 2.84 2.94
N GLU A 258 -4.17 3.91 3.55
CA GLU A 258 -4.81 4.48 4.73
C GLU A 258 -6.11 5.16 4.27
N GLY A 259 -7.23 4.73 4.84
CA GLY A 259 -8.51 5.40 4.63
C GLY A 259 -8.52 6.76 5.33
N ASN A 260 -9.21 7.73 4.74
CA ASN A 260 -9.55 8.99 5.40
C ASN A 260 -11.05 8.97 5.72
N MET A 261 -11.41 8.95 7.00
CA MET A 261 -12.81 8.97 7.44
C MET A 261 -13.40 10.38 7.50
N GLY A 262 -12.59 11.43 7.36
CA GLY A 262 -13.05 12.81 7.32
C GLY A 262 -13.17 13.49 8.69
N ILE A 263 -13.54 14.78 8.72
CA ILE A 263 -13.50 15.68 9.89
C ILE A 263 -14.37 15.18 11.06
N GLY A 264 -15.53 14.58 10.82
CA GLY A 264 -16.46 14.11 11.85
C GLY A 264 -16.21 12.69 12.35
N GLY A 265 -15.09 12.07 11.97
CA GLY A 265 -14.60 10.81 12.55
C GLY A 265 -13.14 10.83 13.02
N GLU A 266 -12.33 11.85 12.66
CA GLU A 266 -10.85 11.78 12.74
C GLU A 266 -10.15 13.05 13.27
N ARG A 267 -10.65 13.66 14.35
CA ARG A 267 -9.73 14.35 15.29
C ARG A 267 -9.57 13.64 16.64
N ASP A 268 -10.47 12.71 16.96
CA ASP A 268 -10.38 11.86 18.17
C ASP A 268 -9.76 10.47 17.90
N ILE A 269 -9.38 10.15 16.67
CA ILE A 269 -8.48 9.00 16.38
C ILE A 269 -7.03 9.50 16.40
N LYS A 270 -6.64 10.15 17.50
CA LYS A 270 -5.23 10.09 17.92
C LYS A 270 -4.90 8.73 18.54
N ASP A 271 -5.89 7.88 18.84
CA ASP A 271 -5.69 6.73 19.73
C ASP A 271 -6.27 5.35 19.30
N SER A 272 -6.68 5.10 18.05
CA SER A 272 -7.19 3.74 17.69
C SER A 272 -6.61 3.06 16.44
N VAL A 273 -5.81 3.75 15.63
CA VAL A 273 -4.84 3.07 14.78
C VAL A 273 -3.48 3.35 15.39
N ASN A 274 -2.97 2.40 16.15
CA ASN A 274 -1.55 2.38 16.45
C ASN A 274 -0.84 2.39 15.09
N ARG A 275 -0.36 3.57 14.65
CA ARG A 275 0.33 3.77 13.36
C ARG A 275 1.57 2.88 13.22
N ASN A 276 1.97 2.19 14.29
CA ASN A 276 3.03 1.20 14.31
C ASN A 276 2.54 -0.27 14.23
N ALA A 277 1.24 -0.55 14.39
CA ALA A 277 0.70 -1.93 14.44
C ALA A 277 0.01 -2.38 13.14
N GLY A 278 -0.49 -1.48 12.29
CA GLY A 278 -1.23 -1.83 11.07
C GLY A 278 -0.39 -2.20 9.84
N HIS A 279 0.93 -2.28 9.97
CA HIS A 279 1.86 -2.46 8.84
C HIS A 279 2.54 -3.83 8.82
N VAL A 280 2.25 -4.68 9.81
CA VAL A 280 2.86 -6.00 9.92
C VAL A 280 1.75 -7.02 9.76
N PHE A 281 1.93 -7.91 8.80
CA PHE A 281 1.05 -9.05 8.61
C PHE A 281 1.87 -10.32 8.64
N HIS A 282 1.26 -11.40 9.10
CA HIS A 282 1.90 -12.70 9.22
C HIS A 282 1.45 -13.64 8.11
N HIS A 283 2.34 -14.46 7.60
CA HIS A 283 2.00 -15.54 6.68
C HIS A 283 2.14 -16.91 7.35
N GLU A 284 1.50 -17.92 6.78
CA GLU A 284 1.80 -19.31 7.16
C GLU A 284 3.23 -19.68 6.77
N THR A 285 3.91 -20.51 7.55
CA THR A 285 5.29 -20.94 7.23
C THR A 285 5.36 -21.59 5.85
N SER A 286 4.33 -22.32 5.44
CA SER A 286 4.23 -22.95 4.12
C SER A 286 4.18 -21.95 2.96
N VAL A 287 3.96 -20.66 3.21
CA VAL A 287 4.04 -19.63 2.16
C VAL A 287 5.50 -19.32 1.82
N MET A 288 6.44 -19.56 2.75
CA MET A 288 7.88 -19.42 2.53
C MET A 288 8.47 -20.75 2.08
N GLN A 289 9.07 -20.77 0.90
CA GLN A 289 9.42 -22.01 0.17
C GLN A 289 10.92 -22.24 0.11
N GLY A 290 11.69 -21.17 0.30
CA GLY A 290 13.13 -21.27 0.35
C GLY A 290 13.81 -19.93 0.61
N ILE A 291 15.13 -19.99 0.73
CA ILE A 291 15.99 -18.83 0.85
C ILE A 291 17.21 -18.99 -0.04
N ILE A 292 17.63 -17.90 -0.67
CA ILE A 292 18.87 -17.79 -1.42
C ILE A 292 19.80 -16.87 -0.63
N PHE A 293 20.89 -17.42 -0.11
CA PHE A 293 21.88 -16.67 0.64
C PHE A 293 22.81 -15.90 -0.29
N GLY A 294 23.10 -14.65 0.07
CA GLY A 294 24.02 -13.82 -0.70
C GLY A 294 25.47 -14.31 -0.66
N PRO A 295 26.26 -14.00 -1.70
CA PRO A 295 27.67 -14.40 -1.81
C PRO A 295 28.54 -14.03 -0.61
N ARG A 296 28.19 -12.96 0.12
CA ARG A 296 28.98 -12.46 1.26
C ARG A 296 28.35 -12.79 2.61
N MET A 297 27.28 -13.58 2.67
CA MET A 297 26.67 -13.96 3.93
C MET A 297 27.56 -14.96 4.69
N SER A 298 27.83 -14.68 5.97
CA SER A 298 28.68 -15.53 6.80
C SER A 298 28.02 -16.89 7.09
N LYS A 299 28.83 -17.93 7.26
CA LYS A 299 28.35 -19.28 7.63
C LYS A 299 27.56 -19.26 8.95
N LEU A 300 28.02 -18.47 9.93
CA LEU A 300 27.34 -18.30 11.21
C LEU A 300 25.91 -17.77 11.01
N LYS A 301 25.72 -16.71 10.22
CA LYS A 301 24.40 -16.14 9.97
C LYS A 301 23.49 -17.11 9.21
N LYS A 302 24.03 -17.87 8.23
CA LYS A 302 23.26 -18.92 7.54
C LYS A 302 22.76 -19.99 8.51
N GLU A 303 23.58 -20.35 9.51
CA GLU A 303 23.21 -21.33 10.53
C GLU A 303 22.16 -20.78 11.50
N GLU A 304 22.28 -19.53 11.95
CA GLU A 304 21.23 -18.86 12.75
C GLU A 304 19.87 -18.84 12.02
N ILE A 305 19.89 -18.51 10.72
CA ILE A 305 18.70 -18.50 9.87
C ILE A 305 18.11 -19.91 9.76
N TRP A 306 18.96 -20.92 9.57
CA TRP A 306 18.52 -22.31 9.54
C TRP A 306 17.82 -22.71 10.85
N GLN A 307 18.37 -22.37 12.02
CA GLN A 307 17.74 -22.71 13.30
C GLN A 307 16.35 -22.06 13.46
N ALA A 308 16.19 -20.81 13.01
CA ALA A 308 14.88 -20.14 13.00
C ALA A 308 13.88 -20.86 12.08
N ILE A 309 14.28 -21.16 10.85
CA ILE A 309 13.43 -21.86 9.87
C ILE A 309 13.09 -23.28 10.33
N LYS A 310 14.06 -24.02 10.89
CA LYS A 310 13.86 -25.35 11.46
C LYS A 310 12.76 -25.32 12.52
N SER A 311 12.82 -24.34 13.44
CA SER A 311 11.79 -24.16 14.46
C SER A 311 10.41 -23.94 13.85
N ASN A 312 10.28 -23.07 12.84
CA ASN A 312 9.00 -22.82 12.19
C ASN A 312 8.44 -24.05 11.47
N ILE A 313 9.27 -24.80 10.75
CA ILE A 313 8.83 -26.00 10.01
C ILE A 313 8.37 -27.10 10.99
N MET A 314 9.10 -27.29 12.10
CA MET A 314 8.74 -28.31 13.09
C MET A 314 7.37 -28.03 13.73
N ASN A 315 7.04 -26.75 13.95
CA ASN A 315 5.82 -26.31 14.62
C ASN A 315 4.64 -26.00 13.68
N THR A 316 4.79 -26.21 12.37
CA THR A 316 3.74 -25.91 11.38
C THR A 316 3.54 -27.03 10.37
N ASN A 317 2.64 -26.81 9.42
CA ASN A 317 2.31 -27.74 8.32
C ASN A 317 3.27 -27.61 7.12
N ALA A 318 4.34 -26.84 7.22
CA ALA A 318 5.35 -26.79 6.17
C ALA A 318 6.07 -28.16 6.09
N GLU A 319 6.10 -28.74 4.90
CA GLU A 319 6.72 -30.07 4.70
C GLU A 319 8.14 -29.99 4.15
N LEU A 320 8.44 -28.92 3.42
CA LEU A 320 9.63 -28.81 2.59
C LEU A 320 10.13 -27.37 2.52
N PHE A 321 11.44 -27.17 2.56
CA PHE A 321 12.07 -25.86 2.46
C PHE A 321 13.44 -25.94 1.80
N TYR A 322 13.71 -25.04 0.85
CA TYR A 322 14.97 -25.01 0.11
C TYR A 322 15.95 -23.94 0.62
N PHE A 323 17.24 -24.27 0.59
CA PHE A 323 18.34 -23.36 0.86
C PHE A 323 19.25 -23.33 -0.35
N PHE A 324 19.60 -22.15 -0.84
CA PHE A 324 20.51 -21.99 -1.97
C PHE A 324 21.64 -21.04 -1.58
N ASP A 325 22.84 -21.30 -2.09
CA ASP A 325 23.93 -20.34 -2.03
C ASP A 325 24.09 -19.66 -3.38
N ALA A 326 24.13 -18.33 -3.36
CA ALA A 326 24.47 -17.54 -4.54
C ALA A 326 25.96 -17.20 -4.58
N GLU A 327 26.52 -17.14 -5.79
CA GLU A 327 27.87 -16.67 -6.08
C GLU A 327 27.84 -15.47 -7.03
N LEU A 328 28.81 -14.57 -6.90
CA LEU A 328 29.02 -13.46 -7.82
C LEU A 328 30.16 -13.83 -8.77
N SER A 329 29.84 -14.07 -10.04
CA SER A 329 30.84 -14.36 -11.06
C SER A 329 31.75 -13.15 -11.33
N GLN A 330 32.90 -13.39 -11.97
CA GLN A 330 33.82 -12.33 -12.40
C GLN A 330 33.16 -11.29 -13.34
N SER A 331 32.16 -11.72 -14.14
CA SER A 331 31.37 -10.84 -15.00
C SER A 331 30.32 -10.00 -14.26
N GLY A 332 30.21 -10.18 -12.94
CA GLY A 332 29.22 -9.53 -12.08
C GLY A 332 27.83 -10.17 -12.12
N LYS A 333 27.64 -11.33 -12.77
CA LYS A 333 26.38 -12.09 -12.74
C LYS A 333 26.23 -12.88 -11.44
N ILE A 334 25.00 -13.00 -10.96
CA ILE A 334 24.64 -13.82 -9.80
C ILE A 334 24.18 -15.19 -10.28
N ASN A 335 24.80 -16.26 -9.77
CA ASN A 335 24.43 -17.65 -10.05
C ASN A 335 24.15 -18.39 -8.76
N ILE A 336 23.44 -19.51 -8.83
CA ILE A 336 23.32 -20.46 -7.71
C ILE A 336 24.46 -21.47 -7.81
N SER A 337 25.26 -21.58 -6.74
CA SER A 337 26.42 -22.49 -6.69
C SER A 337 26.05 -23.87 -6.13
N ASN A 338 25.14 -23.92 -5.16
CA ASN A 338 24.69 -25.17 -4.53
C ASN A 338 23.26 -24.99 -3.98
N GLY A 339 22.66 -26.10 -3.54
CA GLY A 339 21.43 -26.05 -2.78
C GLY A 339 21.26 -27.24 -1.85
N GLN A 340 20.43 -27.04 -0.83
CA GLN A 340 20.04 -28.03 0.16
C GLN A 340 18.52 -28.01 0.32
N VAL A 341 17.95 -29.10 0.79
CA VAL A 341 16.53 -29.20 1.13
C VAL A 341 16.36 -29.72 2.54
N ALA A 342 15.43 -29.13 3.29
CA ALA A 342 14.93 -29.67 4.55
C ALA A 342 13.53 -30.22 4.31
N GLN A 343 13.30 -31.48 4.66
CA GLN A 343 12.01 -32.15 4.50
C GLN A 343 11.57 -32.81 5.80
N LYS A 344 10.35 -32.47 6.26
CA LYS A 344 9.75 -33.04 7.47
C LYS A 344 9.38 -34.50 7.20
N ARG A 345 9.93 -35.43 7.98
CA ARG A 345 9.57 -36.85 7.97
C ARG A 345 8.97 -37.23 9.31
N GLN A 346 7.86 -37.96 9.32
CA GLN A 346 7.19 -38.35 10.57
C GLN A 346 8.13 -39.15 11.47
N GLY A 347 8.30 -38.70 12.72
CA GLY A 347 9.12 -39.38 13.73
C GLY A 347 10.63 -39.17 13.62
N TYR A 348 11.12 -38.30 12.73
CA TYR A 348 12.54 -37.98 12.59
C TYR A 348 12.83 -36.50 12.82
N ASP A 349 14.04 -36.23 13.31
CA ASP A 349 14.58 -34.87 13.37
C ASP A 349 14.72 -34.26 11.97
N LEU A 350 14.46 -32.95 11.87
CA LEU A 350 14.60 -32.22 10.62
C LEU A 350 16.08 -31.89 10.35
N TYR A 351 16.60 -32.38 9.21
CA TYR A 351 17.95 -32.13 8.71
C TYR A 351 17.92 -31.54 7.29
N LYS A 352 19.00 -30.83 6.92
CA LYS A 352 19.24 -30.38 5.55
C LYS A 352 20.03 -31.45 4.81
N THR A 353 19.61 -31.79 3.60
CA THR A 353 20.33 -32.69 2.69
C THR A 353 20.75 -31.92 1.44
N ASP A 354 21.99 -32.14 0.99
CA ASP A 354 22.49 -31.52 -0.23
C ASP A 354 21.72 -32.05 -1.45
N LEU A 355 21.42 -31.15 -2.38
CA LEU A 355 20.82 -31.50 -3.67
C LEU A 355 21.93 -31.88 -4.66
N THR A 356 21.71 -32.99 -5.37
CA THR A 356 22.52 -33.30 -6.55
C THR A 356 22.29 -32.25 -7.65
N GLN A 357 23.17 -32.18 -8.65
CA GLN A 357 23.02 -31.21 -9.75
C GLN A 357 21.68 -31.31 -10.50
N PRO A 358 21.16 -32.51 -10.85
CA PRO A 358 19.83 -32.64 -11.45
C PRO A 358 18.71 -32.15 -10.53
N GLU A 359 18.76 -32.46 -9.24
CA GLU A 359 17.75 -32.03 -8.26
C GLU A 359 17.80 -30.53 -8.04
N LEU A 360 18.99 -29.93 -7.99
CA LEU A 360 19.19 -28.48 -7.90
C LEU A 360 18.55 -27.76 -9.09
N ILE A 361 18.83 -28.23 -10.31
CA ILE A 361 18.24 -27.68 -11.54
C ILE A 361 16.71 -27.81 -11.52
N HIS A 362 16.20 -28.97 -11.11
CA HIS A 362 14.77 -29.20 -11.00
C HIS A 362 14.12 -28.26 -9.98
N ALA A 363 14.69 -28.12 -8.78
CA ALA A 363 14.20 -27.23 -7.74
C ALA A 363 14.22 -25.76 -8.20
N MET A 364 15.30 -25.31 -8.83
CA MET A 364 15.40 -23.95 -9.38
C MET A 364 14.32 -23.68 -10.43
N ASN A 365 14.10 -24.60 -11.37
CA ASN A 365 13.07 -24.47 -12.39
C ASN A 365 11.67 -24.43 -11.78
N THR A 366 11.38 -25.33 -10.84
CA THR A 366 10.09 -25.39 -10.13
C THR A 366 9.82 -24.08 -9.38
N LEU A 367 10.83 -23.53 -8.71
CA LEU A 367 10.72 -22.28 -7.94
C LEU A 367 10.83 -21.01 -8.81
N GLY A 368 10.99 -21.12 -10.13
CA GLY A 368 11.13 -19.98 -11.03
C GLY A 368 12.43 -19.18 -10.82
N ILE A 369 13.48 -19.81 -10.28
CA ILE A 369 14.83 -19.25 -10.19
C ILE A 369 15.48 -19.42 -11.56
N ALA A 370 15.17 -18.50 -12.48
CA ALA A 370 15.74 -18.50 -13.82
C ALA A 370 17.27 -18.27 -13.77
N ARG A 371 18.01 -18.99 -14.61
CA ARG A 371 19.46 -18.81 -14.84
C ARG A 371 19.76 -17.61 -15.72
#